data_AF-A0A5C7T3Y9-F1
#
_entry.id   AF-A0A5C7T3Y9-F1
#
_cell.length_a   1.000
_cell.length_b   1.000
_cell.length_c   1.000
_cell.angle_alpha   90.00
_cell.angle_beta   90.00
_cell.angle_gamma   90.00
#
_symmetry.space_group_name_H-M   'P 1'
#
loop_
_entity.id
_entity.type
_entity.pdbx_description
1 polymer ?
#
loop_
_entity_poly.entity_id
_entity_poly.type
_entity_poly.pdbx_seq_one_letter_code
_entity_poly.pdbx_strand_id
1 'polypeptide(L)'
;MIFAEIEHPEEYWEFHEELKQHLSQHFENVEHGLQADSWFWVFIEKNKVAIDTFSSMKHQVKSADPGSHVQHVISVLQEKYKVNVYSTPELEGHEDFL
;
A
#
# COMPACT_ATOMS: atom_id res chain seq x y z
N MET A 1 2.24 6.50 8.78
CA MET A 1 3.45 5.64 8.84
C MET A 1 3.52 4.73 7.62
N ILE A 2 4.74 4.50 7.12
CA ILE A 2 5.07 3.67 5.96
C ILE A 2 5.71 2.36 6.44
N PHE A 3 5.15 1.22 6.04
CA PHE A 3 5.56 -0.11 6.52
C PHE A 3 6.32 -0.92 5.48
N ALA A 4 6.04 -0.69 4.19
CA ALA A 4 6.66 -1.43 3.10
C ALA A 4 6.58 -0.66 1.78
N GLU A 5 7.41 -1.08 0.81
CA GLU A 5 7.37 -0.60 -0.57
C GLU A 5 7.38 -1.80 -1.54
N ILE A 6 6.56 -1.74 -2.59
CA ILE A 6 6.49 -2.77 -3.62
C ILE A 6 7.58 -2.50 -4.66
N GLU A 7 8.37 -3.52 -5.01
CA GLU A 7 9.24 -3.46 -6.19
C GLU A 7 8.47 -3.85 -7.45
N HIS A 8 8.31 -2.90 -8.37
CA HIS A 8 7.86 -3.16 -9.74
C HIS A 8 8.76 -2.39 -10.74
N PRO A 9 9.12 -3.00 -11.88
CA PRO A 9 9.96 -2.36 -12.90
C PRO A 9 9.18 -1.40 -13.82
N GLU A 10 7.85 -1.51 -13.82
CA GLU A 10 6.94 -0.74 -14.66
C GLU A 10 6.56 0.59 -14.02
N GLU A 11 6.09 1.52 -14.84
CA GLU A 11 5.52 2.78 -14.36
C GLU A 11 4.24 2.52 -13.54
N TYR A 12 4.02 3.29 -12.49
CA TYR A 12 2.95 3.01 -11.53
C TYR A 12 1.55 2.97 -12.15
N TRP A 13 1.32 3.68 -13.26
CA TRP A 13 0.04 3.68 -13.97
C TRP A 13 -0.22 2.39 -14.76
N GLU A 14 0.83 1.71 -15.24
CA GLU A 14 0.71 0.40 -15.89
C GLU A 14 0.45 -0.68 -14.84
N PHE A 15 1.10 -0.56 -13.70
CA PHE A 15 0.95 -1.48 -12.57
C PHE A 15 -0.41 -1.38 -11.86
N HIS A 16 -1.10 -0.23 -11.94
CA HIS A 16 -2.34 0.05 -11.19
C HIS A 16 -3.43 -1.00 -11.41
N GLU A 17 -3.75 -1.34 -12.66
CA GLU A 17 -4.86 -2.27 -12.95
C GLU A 17 -4.52 -3.70 -12.49
N GLU A 18 -3.25 -4.11 -12.56
CA GLU A 18 -2.81 -5.41 -12.06
C GLU A 18 -2.91 -5.49 -10.53
N LEU A 19 -2.43 -4.45 -9.85
CA LEU A 19 -2.49 -4.36 -8.39
C LEU A 19 -3.94 -4.33 -7.89
N LYS A 20 -4.81 -3.58 -8.57
CA LYS A 20 -6.25 -3.58 -8.32
C LYS A 20 -6.83 -4.99 -8.39
N GLN A 21 -6.57 -5.72 -9.47
CA GLN A 21 -7.09 -7.08 -9.65
C GLN A 21 -6.60 -8.02 -8.54
N HIS A 22 -5.32 -7.93 -8.17
CA HIS A 22 -4.75 -8.70 -7.08
C HIS A 22 -5.43 -8.38 -5.74
N LEU A 23 -5.56 -7.10 -5.39
CA LEU A 23 -6.21 -6.70 -4.14
C LEU A 23 -7.69 -7.10 -4.09
N SER A 24 -8.43 -6.92 -5.18
CA SER A 24 -9.85 -7.28 -5.26
C SER A 24 -10.13 -8.79 -5.19
N GLN A 25 -9.12 -9.65 -5.42
CA GLN A 25 -9.25 -11.10 -5.22
C GLN A 25 -9.16 -11.51 -3.75
N HIS A 26 -8.51 -10.69 -2.92
CA HIS A 26 -8.22 -11.01 -1.51
C HIS A 26 -9.00 -10.17 -0.51
N PHE A 27 -9.47 -8.99 -0.92
CA PHE A 27 -10.15 -8.04 -0.04
C PHE A 27 -11.52 -7.65 -0.60
N GLU A 28 -12.54 -7.67 0.27
CA GLU A 28 -13.91 -7.32 -0.10
C GLU A 28 -14.09 -5.82 -0.34
N ASN A 29 -13.35 -4.99 0.39
CA ASN A 29 -13.49 -3.53 0.33
C ASN A 29 -12.16 -2.85 -0.04
N VAL A 30 -12.04 -2.57 -1.34
CA VAL A 30 -10.91 -1.87 -1.95
C VAL A 30 -11.44 -0.69 -2.75
N GLU A 31 -11.08 0.52 -2.32
CA GLU A 31 -11.24 1.73 -3.13
C GLU A 31 -9.92 2.06 -3.82
N HIS A 32 -9.95 2.64 -5.01
CA HIS A 32 -8.75 2.95 -5.75
C HIS A 32 -8.96 4.06 -6.78
N GLY A 33 -7.86 4.65 -7.25
CA GLY A 33 -7.89 5.62 -8.32
C GLY A 33 -6.51 5.90 -8.92
N LEU A 34 -6.52 6.45 -10.13
CA LEU A 34 -5.34 6.89 -10.85
C LEU A 34 -5.55 8.35 -11.28
N GLN A 35 -5.00 9.30 -10.51
CA GLN A 35 -5.16 10.74 -10.71
C GLN A 35 -3.86 11.45 -10.40
N ALA A 36 -2.97 11.55 -11.40
CA ALA A 36 -1.55 11.94 -11.25
C ALA A 36 -0.72 10.98 -10.40
N ASP A 37 -1.33 10.33 -9.41
CA ASP A 37 -0.78 9.26 -8.59
C ASP A 37 -1.67 8.03 -8.63
N SER A 38 -1.10 6.88 -8.27
CA SER A 38 -1.85 5.66 -8.02
C SER A 38 -2.10 5.51 -6.52
N TRP A 39 -3.35 5.24 -6.15
CA TRP A 39 -3.73 5.02 -4.76
C TRP A 39 -4.78 3.93 -4.61
N PHE A 40 -4.69 3.23 -3.49
CA PHE A 40 -5.63 2.22 -3.03
C PHE A 40 -5.90 2.40 -1.55
N TRP A 41 -7.14 2.20 -1.13
CA TRP A 41 -7.53 2.07 0.27
C TRP A 41 -8.16 0.70 0.48
N VAL A 42 -7.50 -0.12 1.31
CA VAL A 42 -8.01 -1.43 1.74
C VAL A 42 -8.61 -1.25 3.13
N PHE A 43 -9.89 -1.58 3.28
CA PHE A 43 -10.60 -1.48 4.56
C PHE A 43 -10.73 -2.87 5.19
N ILE A 44 -10.17 -3.05 6.39
CA ILE A 44 -10.22 -4.28 7.17
C ILE A 44 -10.83 -3.95 8.52
N GLU A 45 -12.06 -4.41 8.75
CA GLU A 45 -12.89 -4.04 9.90
C GLU A 45 -13.01 -2.51 10.04
N LYS A 46 -12.38 -1.93 11.06
CA LYS A 46 -12.35 -0.48 11.33
C LYS A 46 -11.07 0.21 10.85
N ASN A 47 -10.11 -0.55 10.32
CA ASN A 47 -8.79 -0.06 9.96
C ASN A 47 -8.69 0.16 8.45
N LYS A 48 -7.89 1.16 8.08
CA LYS A 48 -7.54 1.46 6.68
C LYS A 48 -6.06 1.22 6.46
N VAL A 49 -5.72 0.54 5.37
CA VAL A 49 -4.36 0.46 4.84
C VAL A 49 -4.36 1.17 3.49
N ALA A 50 -3.52 2.19 3.36
CA ALA A 50 -3.30 2.87 2.09
C ALA A 50 -2.14 2.19 1.33
N ILE A 51 -2.27 2.11 0.01
CA ILE A 51 -1.19 1.72 -0.88
C ILE A 51 -1.10 2.80 -1.96
N ASP A 52 -0.08 3.64 -1.93
CA ASP A 52 -0.02 4.81 -2.79
C ASP A 52 1.39 5.20 -3.23
N THR A 53 1.47 6.08 -4.23
CA THR A 53 2.69 6.68 -4.76
C THR A 53 2.88 8.14 -4.31
N PHE A 54 2.18 8.60 -3.26
CA PHE A 54 2.18 10.04 -2.94
C PHE A 54 3.54 10.57 -2.47
N SER A 55 4.34 9.72 -1.84
CA SER A 55 5.67 10.06 -1.30
C SER A 55 6.82 9.37 -2.04
N SER A 56 6.54 8.57 -3.07
CA SER A 56 7.52 7.78 -3.82
C SER A 56 6.99 7.45 -5.21
N MET A 57 7.87 7.25 -6.18
CA MET A 57 7.47 6.72 -7.51
C MET A 57 7.02 5.26 -7.48
N LYS A 58 7.01 4.62 -6.30
CA LYS A 58 6.58 3.25 -6.08
C LYS A 58 5.47 3.19 -5.04
N HIS A 59 4.68 2.13 -5.13
CA HIS A 59 3.60 1.87 -4.19
C HIS A 59 4.12 1.55 -2.80
N GLN A 60 3.75 2.37 -1.84
CA GLN A 60 4.09 2.24 -0.43
C GLN A 60 2.86 1.82 0.38
N VAL A 61 3.04 0.85 1.29
CA VAL A 61 2.00 0.39 2.21
C VAL A 61 2.04 1.24 3.48
N LYS A 62 0.91 1.88 3.79
CA LYS A 62 0.81 2.88 4.86
C LYS A 62 -0.41 2.64 5.75
N SER A 63 -0.27 3.00 7.02
CA SER A 63 -1.40 3.06 7.96
C SER A 63 -1.09 4.02 9.11
N ALA A 64 -2.14 4.58 9.70
CA ALA A 64 -2.02 5.41 10.90
C ALA A 64 -1.71 4.55 12.14
N ASP A 65 -2.25 3.32 12.18
CA ASP A 65 -2.11 2.40 13.31
C ASP A 65 -1.34 1.16 12.87
N PRO A 66 -0.30 0.72 13.61
CA PRO A 66 0.35 -0.55 13.36
C PRO A 66 -0.58 -1.69 13.82
N GLY A 67 -0.57 -2.82 13.10
CA GLY A 67 -1.40 -3.95 13.50
C GLY A 67 -1.45 -5.08 12.49
N SER A 68 -2.24 -6.10 12.81
CA SER A 68 -2.42 -7.29 11.96
C SER A 68 -3.04 -6.96 10.60
N HIS A 69 -3.82 -5.88 10.48
CA HIS A 69 -4.36 -5.41 9.20
C HIS A 69 -3.26 -5.01 8.22
N VAL A 70 -2.20 -4.34 8.69
CA VAL A 70 -1.05 -3.98 7.84
C VAL A 70 -0.31 -5.23 7.41
N GLN A 71 -0.02 -6.13 8.35
CA GLN A 71 0.66 -7.38 8.04
C GLN A 71 -0.14 -8.25 7.07
N HIS A 72 -1.47 -8.26 7.18
CA HIS A 72 -2.35 -8.99 6.27
C HIS A 72 -2.21 -8.47 4.84
N VAL A 73 -2.26 -7.15 4.65
CA VAL A 73 -2.05 -6.53 3.33
C VAL A 73 -0.65 -6.84 2.79
N ILE A 74 0.39 -6.70 3.60
CA ILE A 74 1.77 -7.03 3.20
C ILE A 74 1.87 -8.50 2.77
N SER A 75 1.32 -9.43 3.56
CA SER A 75 1.36 -10.85 3.25
C SER A 75 0.67 -11.16 1.91
N VAL A 76 -0.51 -10.57 1.65
CA VAL A 76 -1.22 -10.73 0.37
C VAL A 76 -0.39 -10.18 -0.79
N LEU A 77 0.23 -9.01 -0.63
CA LEU A 77 1.10 -8.45 -1.68
C LEU A 77 2.32 -9.35 -1.94
N GLN A 78 2.89 -9.95 -0.89
CA GLN A 78 4.03 -10.86 -0.99
C GLN A 78 3.72 -12.19 -1.69
N GLU A 79 2.45 -12.55 -1.87
CA GLU A 79 2.08 -13.75 -2.64
C GLU A 79 2.46 -13.62 -4.13
N LYS A 80 2.52 -12.40 -4.65
CA LYS A 80 2.77 -12.11 -6.06
C LYS A 80 3.96 -11.20 -6.31
N TYR A 81 4.23 -10.27 -5.40
CA TYR A 81 5.19 -9.20 -5.59
C TYR A 81 6.39 -9.31 -4.64
N LYS A 82 7.52 -8.76 -5.07
CA LYS A 82 8.61 -8.50 -4.14
C LYS A 82 8.28 -7.24 -3.33
N VAL A 83 8.11 -7.40 -2.03
CA VAL A 83 7.75 -6.32 -1.09
C VAL A 83 8.89 -6.13 -0.10
N ASN A 84 9.46 -4.94 -0.08
CA ASN A 84 10.48 -4.55 0.89
C ASN A 84 9.79 -4.06 2.16
N VAL A 85 9.77 -4.91 3.19
CA VAL A 85 9.17 -4.60 4.49
C VAL A 85 10.21 -3.90 5.37
N TYR A 86 9.85 -2.76 5.94
CA TYR A 86 10.74 -2.01 6.80
C TYR A 86 10.78 -2.59 8.21
N SER A 87 11.98 -2.69 8.78
CA SER A 87 12.18 -3.20 10.14
C SER A 87 11.55 -2.31 11.22
N THR A 88 11.35 -1.03 10.92
CA THR A 88 10.59 -0.06 11.72
C THR A 88 9.84 0.82 10.72
N PRO A 89 8.56 1.14 10.96
CA PRO A 89 7.81 2.00 10.06
C PRO A 89 8.46 3.38 9.95
N GLU A 90 8.54 3.92 8.73
CA GLU A 90 9.00 5.28 8.49
C GLU A 90 7.83 6.26 8.68
N LEU A 91 8.13 7.48 9.10
CA LEU A 91 7.13 8.54 9.17
C LEU A 91 6.91 9.14 7.78
N GLU A 92 5.67 9.52 7.50
CA GLU A 92 5.41 10.36 6.34
C GLU A 92 5.86 11.80 6.62
N GLY A 93 6.21 12.57 5.59
CA GLY A 93 6.74 13.95 5.80
C GLY A 93 5.76 14.91 6.50
N HIS A 94 4.48 14.57 6.61
CA HIS A 94 3.50 15.34 7.39
C HIS A 94 3.37 14.85 8.85
N GLU A 95 3.96 13.70 9.18
CA GLU A 95 4.04 13.11 10.52
C GLU A 95 5.34 13.49 11.26
N ASP A 96 6.34 14.05 10.56
CA ASP A 96 7.64 14.48 11.14
C ASP A 96 7.53 15.51 12.28
N PHE A 97 6.35 16.12 12.49
CA PHE A 97 6.08 17.16 13.49
C PHE A 97 5.19 16.71 14.66
N LEU A 98 4.88 15.40 14.77
CA LEU A 98 4.10 14.80 15.87
C LEU A 98 5.00 14.35 17.03
#